data_AF-V5GPK0-F1
#
_entry.id   AF-V5GPK0-F1
#
_cell.length_a   1.000
_cell.length_b   1.000
_cell.length_c   1.000
_cell.angle_alpha   90.00
_cell.angle_beta   90.00
_cell.angle_gamma   90.00
#
_symmetry.space_group_name_H-M   'P 1'
#
loop_
_entity.id
_entity.type
_entity.pdbx_description
1 polymer ?
#
loop_
_entity_poly.entity_id
_entity_poly.type
_entity_poly.pdbx_seq_one_letter_code
_entity_poly.pdbx_strand_id
1 'polypeptide(L)'
;MNIYPNVLTPPSSNEDSPVYHNMDNNSMNFHAPDNYDALPVATFDILPQTPMKVDSSMMVDNPNNPSLHFVEQPTDRFRFRYKSEMAGTHGSLTGIKSDKSRKQTYPTVELRNFVGPVIIRCSIYQHNVKGEDFMPHAHRLIMKRGKEEHDDPHDLIVGPEDGWRATFHGMGIIHTAKKNIVSELMRKKKQLKMEYIARMEQRPRELTTAEKLEIKGLA
;
A
#
# COMPACT_ATOMS: atom_id res chain seq x y z
N MET A 1 -12.44 -19.36 6.27
CA MET A 1 -11.54 -18.88 7.35
C MET A 1 -10.64 -17.80 6.76
N ASN A 2 -10.98 -16.53 7.01
CA ASN A 2 -10.15 -15.39 6.63
C ASN A 2 -9.02 -15.24 7.67
N ILE A 3 -7.79 -15.55 7.29
CA ILE A 3 -6.60 -15.35 8.14
C ILE A 3 -5.76 -14.23 7.53
N TYR A 4 -6.34 -13.04 7.41
CA TYR A 4 -5.57 -11.80 7.28
C TYR A 4 -6.32 -10.71 8.02
N PRO A 5 -5.89 -10.32 9.22
CA PRO A 5 -6.43 -9.16 9.85
C PRO A 5 -5.93 -7.93 9.07
N ASN A 6 -6.87 -7.07 8.68
CA ASN A 6 -6.64 -5.79 8.00
C ASN A 6 -6.03 -4.78 8.99
N VAL A 7 -4.78 -5.01 9.42
CA VAL A 7 -4.08 -4.21 10.41
C VAL A 7 -2.85 -3.63 9.75
N LEU A 8 -2.97 -2.45 9.13
CA LEU A 8 -1.85 -1.53 8.84
C LEU A 8 -2.38 -0.18 8.31
N THR A 9 -3.49 0.34 8.85
CA THR A 9 -3.66 1.79 8.94
C THR A 9 -2.94 2.24 10.22
N PRO A 10 -1.81 2.97 10.15
CA PRO A 10 -1.25 3.58 11.35
C PRO A 10 -2.27 4.60 11.91
N PRO A 11 -2.40 4.74 13.24
CA PRO A 11 -3.25 5.77 13.82
C PRO A 11 -2.74 7.16 13.40
N SER A 12 -3.69 8.06 13.08
CA SER A 12 -3.42 9.47 12.85
C SER A 12 -2.71 10.06 14.06
N SER A 13 -1.52 10.63 13.87
CA SER A 13 -0.83 11.39 14.92
C SER A 13 -1.52 12.74 15.12
N ASN A 14 -2.58 12.74 15.93
CA ASN A 14 -3.22 13.94 16.45
C ASN A 14 -2.55 14.33 17.78
N GLU A 15 -1.34 14.87 17.72
CA GLU A 15 -0.71 15.53 18.87
C GLU A 15 -0.73 17.04 18.64
N ASP A 16 -1.94 17.63 18.64
CA ASP A 16 -2.12 19.07 18.84
C ASP A 16 -3.60 19.38 19.15
N SER A 17 -4.10 18.97 20.32
CA SER A 17 -5.37 19.48 20.91
C SER A 17 -5.51 19.08 22.39
N PRO A 18 -6.10 19.95 23.24
CA PRO A 18 -6.10 19.80 24.70
C PRO A 18 -7.09 18.75 25.21
N VAL A 19 -6.70 18.08 26.30
CA VAL A 19 -7.39 16.95 26.95
C VAL A 19 -8.56 17.43 27.82
N TYR A 20 -9.74 16.84 27.63
CA TYR A 20 -10.80 16.80 28.64
C TYR A 20 -11.08 15.34 29.02
N HIS A 21 -10.88 15.02 30.30
CA HIS A 21 -11.22 13.74 30.90
C HIS A 21 -12.74 13.58 31.02
N ASN A 22 -13.25 12.39 30.69
CA ASN A 22 -14.25 11.70 31.51
C ASN A 22 -14.15 10.19 31.30
N MET A 23 -14.09 9.47 32.41
CA MET A 23 -14.09 8.02 32.51
C MET A 23 -15.51 7.49 32.29
N ASP A 24 -15.64 6.28 31.73
CA ASP A 24 -16.44 5.23 32.35
C ASP A 24 -16.13 3.84 31.77
N ASN A 25 -15.97 2.89 32.70
CA ASN A 25 -15.71 1.46 32.51
C ASN A 25 -16.99 0.72 32.12
N ASN A 26 -16.89 -0.27 31.23
CA ASN A 26 -17.50 -1.56 31.53
C ASN A 26 -16.87 -2.73 30.75
N SER A 27 -16.51 -3.78 31.49
CA SER A 27 -15.93 -5.04 31.02
C SER A 27 -17.04 -6.10 30.97
N MET A 28 -17.09 -6.91 29.90
CA MET A 28 -17.85 -8.16 29.88
C MET A 28 -17.05 -9.25 29.17
N ASN A 29 -16.58 -10.20 29.98
CA ASN A 29 -16.00 -11.48 29.59
C ASN A 29 -17.10 -12.41 29.02
N PHE A 30 -16.78 -13.19 27.98
CA PHE A 30 -17.53 -14.40 27.64
C PHE A 30 -16.59 -15.59 27.42
N HIS A 31 -16.88 -16.67 28.16
CA HIS A 31 -16.26 -17.99 28.10
C HIS A 31 -16.61 -18.74 26.81
N ALA A 32 -15.63 -19.51 26.30
CA ALA A 32 -15.84 -20.54 25.29
C ALA A 32 -16.25 -21.87 25.95
N PRO A 33 -17.07 -22.71 25.31
CA PRO A 33 -17.17 -24.11 25.67
C PRO A 33 -16.23 -24.96 24.83
N ASP A 34 -15.56 -25.86 25.52
CA ASP A 34 -14.70 -26.91 25.00
C ASP A 34 -15.47 -27.95 24.18
N ASN A 35 -14.68 -28.71 23.41
CA ASN A 35 -14.92 -30.09 22.98
C ASN A 35 -15.32 -30.29 21.50
N TYR A 36 -14.32 -30.63 20.68
CA TYR A 36 -14.49 -31.54 19.56
C TYR A 36 -13.23 -32.40 19.39
N ASP A 37 -13.48 -33.70 19.33
CA ASP A 37 -12.54 -34.81 19.30
C ASP A 37 -11.54 -34.77 18.14
N ALA A 38 -10.32 -35.20 18.44
CA ALA A 38 -9.21 -35.33 17.53
C ALA A 38 -9.40 -36.52 16.56
N LEU A 39 -9.19 -36.28 15.27
CA LEU A 39 -8.96 -37.31 14.25
C LEU A 39 -7.54 -37.14 13.65
N PRO A 40 -6.86 -38.24 13.29
CA PRO A 40 -5.41 -38.26 13.10
C PRO A 40 -4.95 -37.56 11.82
N VAL A 41 -3.98 -36.65 11.98
CA VAL A 41 -3.29 -35.94 10.90
C VAL A 41 -2.44 -36.94 10.09
N ALA A 42 -2.75 -37.08 8.80
CA ALA A 42 -1.84 -37.70 7.85
C ALA A 42 -0.65 -36.76 7.63
N THR A 43 0.53 -37.18 8.07
CA THR A 43 1.80 -36.51 7.80
C THR A 43 2.14 -36.64 6.32
N PHE A 44 2.01 -35.55 5.58
CA PHE A 44 2.62 -35.41 4.26
C PHE A 44 4.02 -34.82 4.44
N ASP A 45 5.03 -35.56 3.98
CA ASP A 45 6.43 -35.15 4.00
C ASP A 45 6.64 -33.85 3.20
N ILE A 46 7.03 -32.78 3.89
CA ILE A 46 7.40 -31.50 3.27
C ILE A 46 8.89 -31.57 2.90
N LEU A 47 9.18 -31.79 1.62
CA LEU A 47 10.52 -31.58 1.06
C LEU A 47 10.86 -30.07 1.13
N PRO A 48 12.09 -29.66 1.52
CA PRO A 48 12.45 -28.26 1.59
C PRO A 48 12.59 -27.68 0.17
N GLN A 49 11.66 -26.80 -0.21
CA GLN A 49 11.75 -26.06 -1.47
C GLN A 49 12.85 -25.00 -1.35
N THR A 50 13.90 -25.15 -2.15
CA THR A 50 14.94 -24.13 -2.33
C THR A 50 14.34 -22.86 -2.96
N PRO A 51 14.76 -21.65 -2.55
CA PRO A 51 14.27 -20.42 -3.14
C PRO A 51 14.71 -20.34 -4.61
N MET A 52 13.73 -20.32 -5.51
CA MET A 52 13.97 -20.09 -6.93
C MET A 52 14.59 -18.71 -7.12
N LYS A 53 15.82 -18.67 -7.63
CA LYS A 53 16.41 -17.45 -8.19
C LYS A 53 15.70 -17.19 -9.52
N VAL A 54 14.94 -16.09 -9.58
CA VAL A 54 14.30 -15.64 -10.82
C VAL A 54 15.40 -15.08 -11.72
N ASP A 55 15.71 -15.79 -12.80
CA ASP A 55 16.62 -15.31 -13.84
C ASP A 55 15.84 -14.36 -14.75
N SER A 56 16.26 -13.09 -14.78
CA SER A 56 15.63 -12.00 -15.54
C SER A 56 15.68 -12.17 -17.08
N SER A 57 16.24 -13.29 -17.58
CA SER A 57 16.39 -13.58 -19.01
C SER A 57 15.18 -14.25 -19.68
N MET A 58 14.07 -14.54 -18.98
CA MET A 58 12.88 -15.19 -19.58
C MET A 58 11.56 -14.48 -19.28
N MET A 59 11.45 -13.20 -19.64
CA MET A 59 10.15 -12.55 -19.82
C MET A 59 9.64 -12.79 -21.24
N VAL A 60 9.33 -14.06 -21.54
CA VAL A 60 8.30 -14.32 -22.55
C VAL A 60 7.00 -14.09 -21.80
N ASP A 61 6.26 -13.04 -22.15
CA ASP A 61 4.90 -12.80 -21.66
C ASP A 61 4.05 -14.03 -22.00
N ASN A 62 4.02 -15.01 -21.11
CA ASN A 62 3.07 -16.10 -21.21
C ASN A 62 1.69 -15.46 -21.02
N PRO A 63 0.81 -15.47 -22.03
CA PRO A 63 -0.48 -14.79 -21.97
C PRO A 63 -1.39 -15.33 -20.87
N ASN A 64 -1.02 -16.44 -20.22
CA ASN A 64 -1.75 -17.04 -19.11
C ASN A 64 -1.24 -16.60 -17.72
N ASN A 65 -0.13 -15.85 -17.63
CA ASN A 65 0.37 -15.38 -16.34
C ASN A 65 -0.41 -14.15 -15.86
N PRO A 66 -0.66 -14.03 -14.54
CA PRO A 66 -1.22 -12.81 -13.95
C PRO A 66 -0.43 -11.58 -14.35
N SER A 67 -1.10 -10.56 -14.87
CA SER A 67 -0.45 -9.32 -15.32
C SER A 67 -1.33 -8.10 -15.07
N LEU A 68 -0.71 -6.99 -14.68
CA LEU A 68 -1.40 -5.75 -14.36
C LEU A 68 -1.30 -4.79 -15.55
N HIS A 69 -2.44 -4.31 -16.05
CA HIS A 69 -2.52 -3.46 -17.24
C HIS A 69 -3.16 -2.11 -16.93
N PHE A 70 -2.67 -1.03 -17.54
CA PHE A 70 -3.37 0.24 -17.50
C PHE A 70 -4.62 0.20 -18.39
N VAL A 71 -5.79 0.39 -17.78
CA VAL A 71 -7.03 0.73 -18.50
C VAL A 71 -7.03 2.22 -18.81
N GLU A 72 -6.52 3.02 -17.86
CA GLU A 72 -6.35 4.45 -18.00
C GLU A 72 -5.13 4.95 -17.23
N GLN A 73 -4.22 5.61 -17.94
CA GLN A 73 -3.04 6.24 -17.34
C GLN A 73 -3.40 7.53 -16.61
N PRO A 74 -2.65 7.93 -15.57
CA PRO A 74 -2.75 9.28 -15.01
C PRO A 74 -2.46 10.35 -16.06
N THR A 75 -2.99 11.55 -15.85
CA THR A 75 -2.60 12.73 -16.63
C THR A 75 -1.10 12.99 -16.50
N ASP A 76 -0.47 13.38 -17.61
CA ASP A 76 0.94 13.77 -17.67
C ASP A 76 1.19 15.16 -17.07
N ARG A 77 0.14 16.00 -16.98
CA ARG A 77 0.21 17.37 -16.48
C ARG A 77 -0.62 17.51 -15.22
N PHE A 78 0.04 17.30 -14.08
CA PHE A 78 -0.53 17.52 -12.75
C PHE A 78 0.36 18.45 -11.90
N ARG A 79 -0.25 19.42 -11.22
CA ARG A 79 0.48 20.33 -10.33
C ARG A 79 0.57 19.74 -8.93
N PHE A 80 1.78 19.46 -8.46
CA PHE A 80 2.03 19.11 -7.06
C PHE A 80 1.87 20.36 -6.18
N ARG A 81 1.44 20.17 -4.94
CA ARG A 81 1.06 21.27 -4.06
C ARG A 81 1.71 21.11 -2.69
N TYR A 82 2.15 22.20 -2.07
CA TYR A 82 2.68 22.16 -0.70
C TYR A 82 1.56 21.95 0.31
N LYS A 83 1.85 21.29 1.44
CA LYS A 83 0.85 21.06 2.51
C LYS A 83 0.18 22.37 2.99
N SER A 84 0.91 23.47 3.04
CA SER A 84 0.38 24.79 3.43
C SER A 84 -0.60 25.39 2.41
N GLU A 85 -0.53 24.98 1.14
CA GLU A 85 -1.47 25.41 0.10
C GLU A 85 -2.78 24.58 0.11
N MET A 86 -2.89 23.57 0.98
CA MET A 86 -4.00 22.60 0.99
C MET A 86 -5.30 23.12 1.60
N ALA A 87 -5.37 24.40 1.99
CA ALA A 87 -6.63 25.01 2.42
C ALA A 87 -7.56 25.22 1.22
N GLY A 88 -8.29 24.17 0.79
CA GLY A 88 -9.27 24.24 -0.30
C GLY A 88 -9.52 22.90 -1.03
N THR A 89 -10.18 22.96 -2.19
CA THR A 89 -10.35 21.79 -3.07
C THR A 89 -9.03 21.49 -3.79
N HIS A 90 -8.19 20.63 -3.20
CA HIS A 90 -7.03 20.08 -3.91
C HIS A 90 -7.50 19.34 -5.16
N GLY A 91 -6.91 19.65 -6.32
CA GLY A 91 -7.27 18.98 -7.57
C GLY A 91 -7.01 17.47 -7.46
N SER A 92 -7.93 16.65 -7.95
CA SER A 92 -7.72 15.21 -8.04
C SER A 92 -6.77 14.90 -9.19
N LEU A 93 -5.86 13.94 -9.00
CA LEU A 93 -5.10 13.33 -10.09
C LEU A 93 -6.08 12.57 -10.98
N THR A 94 -6.37 13.12 -12.15
CA THR A 94 -7.29 12.53 -13.12
C THR A 94 -6.56 11.62 -14.09
N GLY A 95 -7.32 10.84 -14.85
CA GLY A 95 -6.82 10.08 -15.98
C GLY A 95 -6.52 10.96 -17.20
N ILE A 96 -5.70 10.44 -18.11
CA ILE A 96 -5.30 11.13 -19.34
C ILE A 96 -6.47 11.41 -20.30
N LYS A 97 -7.56 10.64 -20.19
CA LYS A 97 -8.76 10.84 -21.03
C LYS A 97 -9.76 11.81 -20.39
N SER A 98 -9.45 12.33 -19.19
CA SER A 98 -10.31 13.26 -18.48
C SER A 98 -10.35 14.60 -19.20
N ASP A 99 -11.56 15.10 -19.45
CA ASP A 99 -11.82 16.38 -20.10
C ASP A 99 -12.73 17.23 -19.20
N LYS A 100 -12.50 18.55 -19.18
CA LYS A 100 -13.29 19.51 -18.42
C LYS A 100 -14.76 19.58 -18.88
N SER A 101 -15.02 19.28 -20.15
CA SER A 101 -16.38 19.29 -20.72
C SER A 101 -17.14 17.97 -20.54
N ARG A 102 -16.43 16.88 -20.27
CA ARG A 102 -16.97 15.53 -20.15
C ARG A 102 -16.85 15.01 -18.71
N LYS A 103 -17.16 13.74 -18.53
CA LYS A 103 -16.98 13.02 -17.26
C LYS A 103 -15.50 12.95 -16.90
N GLN A 104 -15.18 13.31 -15.65
CA GLN A 104 -13.85 13.07 -15.10
C GLN A 104 -13.56 11.57 -15.04
N THR A 105 -12.36 11.22 -15.44
CA THR A 105 -11.83 9.86 -15.36
C THR A 105 -10.60 9.85 -14.46
N TYR A 106 -10.18 8.66 -14.02
CA TYR A 106 -9.15 8.48 -13.00
C TYR A 106 -8.19 7.36 -13.38
N PRO A 107 -6.95 7.37 -12.85
CA PRO A 107 -6.01 6.28 -13.06
C PRO A 107 -6.64 4.94 -12.72
N THR A 108 -6.64 4.03 -13.69
CA THR A 108 -7.31 2.73 -13.59
C THR A 108 -6.42 1.63 -14.12
N VAL A 109 -6.28 0.55 -13.35
CA VAL A 109 -5.58 -0.67 -13.76
C VAL A 109 -6.51 -1.87 -13.68
N GLU A 110 -6.20 -2.91 -14.45
CA GLU A 110 -6.92 -4.18 -14.50
C GLU A 110 -5.92 -5.32 -14.31
N LEU A 111 -6.19 -6.21 -13.35
CA LEU A 111 -5.44 -7.46 -13.23
C LEU A 111 -6.08 -8.50 -14.16
N ARG A 112 -5.28 -9.01 -15.10
CA ARG A 112 -5.69 -10.05 -16.05
C ARG A 112 -5.12 -11.40 -15.64
N ASN A 113 -5.75 -12.46 -16.13
CA ASN A 113 -5.32 -13.86 -15.95
C ASN A 113 -5.15 -14.27 -14.48
N PHE A 114 -6.01 -13.73 -13.62
CA PHE A 114 -6.06 -14.06 -12.22
C PHE A 114 -7.52 -14.27 -11.79
N VAL A 115 -7.75 -15.21 -10.88
CA VAL A 115 -9.06 -15.48 -10.31
C VAL A 115 -8.95 -15.47 -8.80
N GLY A 116 -9.84 -14.73 -8.14
CA GLY A 116 -9.90 -14.59 -6.70
C GLY A 116 -9.81 -13.13 -6.24
N PRO A 117 -10.05 -12.87 -4.95
CA PRO A 117 -9.87 -11.54 -4.37
C PRO A 117 -8.38 -11.18 -4.33
N VAL A 118 -8.04 -9.96 -4.74
CA VAL A 118 -6.66 -9.46 -4.77
C VAL A 118 -6.59 -8.04 -4.23
N ILE A 119 -5.42 -7.67 -3.70
CA ILE A 119 -5.11 -6.29 -3.33
C ILE A 119 -4.25 -5.67 -4.43
N ILE A 120 -4.73 -4.59 -5.03
CA ILE A 120 -3.94 -3.74 -5.92
C ILE A 120 -3.48 -2.52 -5.12
N ARG A 121 -2.16 -2.33 -5.07
CA ARG A 121 -1.50 -1.27 -4.31
C ARG A 121 -0.96 -0.18 -5.23
N CYS A 122 -1.19 1.08 -4.87
CA CYS A 122 -0.59 2.24 -5.53
C CYS A 122 0.29 3.05 -4.56
N SER A 123 1.50 3.40 -5.02
CA SER A 123 2.49 4.19 -4.30
C SER A 123 3.31 5.03 -5.29
N ILE A 124 3.91 6.11 -4.81
CA ILE A 124 4.73 7.01 -5.66
C ILE A 124 6.22 6.64 -5.62
N TYR A 125 6.78 6.41 -6.80
CA TYR A 125 8.18 6.01 -7.03
C TYR A 125 8.90 7.01 -7.93
N GLN A 126 10.23 6.92 -7.96
CA GLN A 126 11.07 7.72 -8.84
C GLN A 126 10.93 7.27 -10.31
N HIS A 127 10.90 8.23 -11.24
CA HIS A 127 10.65 8.01 -12.66
C HIS A 127 11.81 7.30 -13.41
N ASN A 128 13.04 7.43 -12.91
CA ASN A 128 14.25 7.00 -13.63
C ASN A 128 15.24 6.30 -12.71
N VAL A 129 15.08 4.99 -12.51
CA VAL A 129 16.18 4.18 -12.02
C VAL A 129 16.55 3.19 -13.11
N LYS A 130 17.77 3.31 -13.63
CA LYS A 130 18.34 2.33 -14.55
C LYS A 130 18.60 1.07 -13.73
N GLY A 131 17.85 0.00 -13.97
CA GLY A 131 17.98 -1.28 -13.27
C GLY A 131 16.81 -1.61 -12.33
N GLU A 132 17.03 -2.53 -11.39
CA GLU A 132 16.01 -3.08 -10.48
C GLU A 132 15.73 -2.22 -9.23
N ASP A 133 16.41 -1.08 -9.08
CA ASP A 133 16.38 -0.27 -7.84
C ASP A 133 15.24 0.76 -7.82
N PHE A 134 13.97 0.34 -7.97
CA PHE A 134 12.85 1.28 -7.82
C PHE A 134 12.78 1.87 -6.41
N MET A 135 13.17 3.14 -6.28
CA MET A 135 13.17 3.85 -5.00
C MET A 135 11.89 4.65 -4.77
N PRO A 136 11.37 4.70 -3.53
CA PRO A 136 10.23 5.54 -3.20
C PRO A 136 10.54 7.02 -3.47
N HIS A 137 9.54 7.76 -3.95
CA HIS A 137 9.69 9.20 -4.13
C HIS A 137 9.50 9.95 -2.81
N ALA A 138 10.22 11.07 -2.62
CA ALA A 138 10.14 11.88 -1.41
C ALA A 138 8.80 12.63 -1.26
N HIS A 139 8.13 12.90 -2.38
CA HIS A 139 6.76 13.46 -2.40
C HIS A 139 5.76 12.44 -1.89
N ARG A 140 4.64 12.93 -1.34
CA ARG A 140 3.62 12.08 -0.75
C ARG A 140 2.44 11.98 -1.71
N LEU A 141 2.10 10.75 -2.10
CA LEU A 141 0.84 10.49 -2.77
C LEU A 141 -0.20 10.35 -1.67
N ILE A 142 -1.22 11.19 -1.72
CA ILE A 142 -2.35 11.14 -0.79
C ILE A 142 -3.59 10.66 -1.51
N MET A 143 -4.47 9.98 -0.79
CA MET A 143 -5.80 9.61 -1.28
C MET A 143 -6.84 10.06 -0.26
N LYS A 144 -7.81 10.84 -0.74
CA LYS A 144 -8.92 11.30 0.09
C LYS A 144 -9.97 10.21 0.25
N ARG A 145 -10.29 9.85 1.49
CA ARG A 145 -11.37 8.92 1.86
C ARG A 145 -12.33 9.65 2.78
N GLY A 146 -13.44 10.13 2.22
CA GLY A 146 -14.37 11.00 2.95
C GLY A 146 -13.73 12.35 3.28
N LYS A 147 -13.59 12.66 4.58
CA LYS A 147 -12.94 13.90 5.07
C LYS A 147 -11.45 13.72 5.37
N GLU A 148 -10.97 12.48 5.39
CA GLU A 148 -9.59 12.15 5.77
C GLU A 148 -8.69 12.03 4.55
N GLU A 149 -7.43 12.40 4.73
CA GLU A 149 -6.36 12.22 3.75
C GLU A 149 -5.39 11.17 4.29
N HIS A 150 -5.14 10.13 3.49
CA HIS A 150 -4.20 9.08 3.83
C HIS A 150 -3.00 9.14 2.90
N ASP A 151 -1.80 8.94 3.44
CA ASP A 151 -0.60 8.74 2.63
C ASP A 151 -0.55 7.35 1.99
N ASP A 152 0.25 7.21 0.95
CA ASP A 152 0.56 5.93 0.32
C ASP A 152 1.27 4.96 1.30
N PRO A 153 1.06 3.63 1.16
CA PRO A 153 0.39 2.93 0.06
C PRO A 153 -1.15 3.02 0.06
N HIS A 154 -1.75 3.02 -1.12
CA HIS A 154 -3.19 2.94 -1.32
C HIS A 154 -3.58 1.55 -1.81
N ASP A 155 -4.19 0.79 -0.90
CA ASP A 155 -4.66 -0.57 -1.17
C ASP A 155 -6.14 -0.55 -1.52
N LEU A 156 -6.47 -1.20 -2.65
CA LEU A 156 -7.83 -1.49 -3.09
C LEU A 156 -7.98 -3.00 -3.24
N ILE A 157 -8.98 -3.55 -2.56
CA ILE A 157 -9.40 -4.95 -2.75
C ILE A 157 -10.30 -4.98 -3.98
N VAL A 158 -9.99 -5.84 -4.94
CA VAL A 158 -10.80 -6.04 -6.15
C VAL A 158 -11.07 -7.52 -6.36
N GLY A 159 -12.23 -7.81 -6.94
CA GLY A 159 -12.67 -9.17 -7.23
C GLY A 159 -13.43 -9.27 -8.57
N PRO A 160 -14.11 -10.41 -8.79
CA PRO A 160 -14.94 -10.62 -9.98
C PRO A 160 -16.00 -9.54 -10.20
N GLU A 161 -16.56 -8.99 -9.12
CA GLU A 161 -17.60 -7.95 -9.13
C GLU A 161 -17.13 -6.64 -9.76
N ASP A 162 -15.84 -6.31 -9.61
CA ASP A 162 -15.22 -5.11 -10.18
C ASP A 162 -14.48 -5.43 -11.50
N GLY A 163 -14.58 -6.67 -11.99
CA GLY A 163 -13.79 -7.15 -13.13
C GLY A 163 -12.28 -7.05 -12.89
N TRP A 164 -11.84 -7.20 -11.64
CA TRP A 164 -10.45 -7.01 -11.21
C TRP A 164 -9.86 -5.64 -11.58
N ARG A 165 -10.71 -4.60 -11.64
CA ARG A 165 -10.29 -3.22 -11.94
C ARG A 165 -10.18 -2.40 -10.68
N ALA A 166 -9.02 -1.76 -10.50
CA ALA A 166 -8.78 -0.79 -9.45
C ALA A 166 -8.75 0.62 -10.04
N THR A 167 -9.72 1.47 -9.67
CA THR A 167 -9.76 2.89 -10.03
C THR A 167 -9.41 3.77 -8.82
N PHE A 168 -8.33 4.54 -8.95
CA PHE A 168 -7.79 5.34 -7.86
C PHE A 168 -8.33 6.78 -7.89
N HIS A 169 -9.45 7.00 -7.20
CA HIS A 169 -10.11 8.31 -7.09
C HIS A 169 -9.49 9.19 -6.00
N GLY A 170 -9.64 10.52 -6.14
CA GLY A 170 -9.31 11.46 -5.07
C GLY A 170 -7.84 11.48 -4.67
N MET A 171 -6.96 11.02 -5.56
CA MET A 171 -5.52 11.07 -5.32
C MET A 171 -4.98 12.49 -5.51
N GLY A 172 -3.95 12.84 -4.76
CA GLY A 172 -3.22 14.10 -4.86
C GLY A 172 -1.74 13.90 -4.56
N ILE A 173 -0.90 14.86 -4.92
CA ILE A 173 0.55 14.77 -4.66
C ILE A 173 1.00 15.99 -3.87
N ILE A 174 1.40 15.73 -2.62
CA ILE A 174 2.00 16.73 -1.73
C ILE A 174 3.47 16.88 -2.09
N HIS A 175 3.85 18.10 -2.45
CA HIS A 175 5.24 18.46 -2.63
C HIS A 175 5.94 18.55 -1.27
N THR A 176 6.86 17.63 -1.04
CA THR A 176 7.74 17.62 0.13
C THR A 176 8.81 18.70 -0.01
N ALA A 177 8.83 19.64 0.93
CA ALA A 177 9.87 20.67 0.99
C ALA A 177 11.27 20.05 1.16
N LYS A 178 12.29 20.69 0.58
CA LYS A 178 13.69 20.19 0.57
C LYS A 178 14.19 19.72 1.93
N LYS A 179 13.93 20.49 2.99
CA LYS A 179 14.34 20.16 4.37
C LYS A 179 13.74 18.87 4.93
N ASN A 180 12.63 18.39 4.36
CA ASN A 180 11.91 17.19 4.79
C ASN A 180 12.13 16.00 3.84
N ILE A 181 12.93 16.13 2.78
CA ILE A 181 13.15 15.05 1.81
C ILE A 181 13.74 13.81 2.50
N VAL A 182 14.79 14.00 3.30
CA VAL A 182 15.50 12.89 3.95
C VAL A 182 14.58 12.18 4.95
N SER A 183 13.86 12.94 5.79
CA SER A 183 12.94 12.34 6.77
C SER A 183 11.78 11.57 6.11
N GLU A 184 11.23 12.08 5.01
CA GLU A 184 10.17 11.38 4.26
C GLU A 184 10.69 10.10 3.59
N LEU A 185 11.86 10.15 2.95
CA LEU A 185 12.48 8.96 2.35
C LEU A 185 12.80 7.90 3.42
N MET A 186 13.33 8.32 4.58
CA MET A 186 13.58 7.44 5.71
C MET A 186 12.31 6.78 6.22
N ARG A 187 11.22 7.53 6.36
CA ARG A 187 9.90 7.01 6.75
C ARG A 187 9.42 5.94 5.77
N LYS A 188 9.47 6.21 4.46
CA LYS A 188 9.03 5.28 3.42
C LYS A 188 9.90 4.02 3.35
N LYS A 189 11.24 4.16 3.40
CA LYS A 189 12.16 3.00 3.43
C LYS A 189 11.96 2.15 4.68
N LYS A 190 11.72 2.77 5.85
CA LYS A 190 11.36 2.07 7.09
C LYS A 190 10.10 1.22 6.90
N GLN A 191 9.05 1.81 6.32
CA GLN A 191 7.80 1.11 6.06
C GLN A 191 7.99 -0.08 5.11
N LEU A 192 8.71 0.11 4.01
CA LEU A 192 9.02 -0.95 3.05
C LEU A 192 9.84 -2.09 3.69
N LYS A 193 10.83 -1.79 4.53
CA LYS A 193 11.62 -2.82 5.24
C LYS A 193 10.77 -3.59 6.23
N MET A 194 9.93 -2.92 7.02
CA MET A 194 9.02 -3.57 7.96
C MET A 194 8.06 -4.51 7.24
N GLU A 195 7.51 -4.07 6.11
CA GLU A 195 6.64 -4.90 5.28
C GLU A 195 7.38 -6.10 4.68
N TYR A 196 8.59 -5.89 4.14
CA TYR A 196 9.41 -6.98 3.61
C TYR A 196 9.65 -8.06 4.66
N ILE A 197 10.03 -7.65 5.87
CA ILE A 197 10.22 -8.56 7.01
C ILE A 197 8.91 -9.26 7.37
N ALA A 198 7.80 -8.54 7.44
CA ALA A 198 6.51 -9.12 7.77
C ALA A 198 6.09 -10.20 6.77
N ARG A 199 6.38 -10.01 5.48
CA ARG A 199 6.13 -11.01 4.43
C ARG A 199 7.07 -12.21 4.55
N MET A 200 8.37 -11.95 4.74
CA MET A 200 9.39 -12.99 4.83
C MET A 200 9.24 -13.88 6.07
N GLU A 201 8.95 -13.28 7.22
CA GLU A 201 8.81 -13.97 8.50
C GLU A 201 7.36 -14.36 8.81
N GLN A 202 6.41 -14.02 7.94
CA GLN A 202 4.97 -14.20 8.12
C GLN A 202 4.42 -13.61 9.44
N ARG A 203 5.12 -12.65 10.05
CA ARG A 203 4.72 -11.96 11.27
C ARG A 203 5.24 -10.52 11.30
N PRO A 204 4.46 -9.54 11.75
CA PRO A 204 4.97 -8.21 11.97
C PRO A 204 5.94 -8.20 13.16
N ARG A 205 7.04 -7.45 13.03
CA ARG A 205 7.92 -7.13 14.14
C ARG A 205 8.57 -5.76 13.93
N GLU A 206 9.11 -5.21 15.01
CA GLU A 206 9.93 -4.01 14.91
C GLU A 206 11.27 -4.30 14.22
N LEU A 207 11.82 -3.25 13.60
CA LEU A 207 13.17 -3.28 13.06
C LEU A 207 14.20 -3.32 14.20
N THR A 208 15.17 -4.21 14.05
CA THR A 208 16.37 -4.28 14.87
C THR A 208 17.21 -3.01 14.71
N THR A 209 18.15 -2.78 15.62
CA THR A 209 19.09 -1.65 15.55
C THR A 209 19.92 -1.68 14.26
N ALA A 210 20.36 -2.87 13.83
CA ALA A 210 21.11 -3.05 12.59
C ALA A 210 20.29 -2.67 11.35
N GLU A 211 19.04 -3.14 11.25
CA GLU A 211 18.13 -2.79 10.14
C GLU A 211 17.79 -1.30 10.13
N LYS A 212 17.62 -0.67 11.31
CA LYS A 212 17.42 0.79 11.41
C LYS A 212 18.65 1.56 10.90
N LEU A 213 19.86 1.05 11.15
CA LEU A 213 21.11 1.67 10.70
C LEU A 213 21.33 1.49 9.19
N GLU A 214 21.04 0.32 8.65
CA GLU A 214 21.08 0.03 7.20
C GLU A 214 20.24 1.05 6.42
N ILE A 215 19.01 1.32 6.89
CA ILE A 215 18.12 2.28 6.23
C ILE A 215 18.69 3.70 6.29
N LYS A 216 19.32 4.09 7.41
CA LYS A 216 19.95 5.40 7.57
C LYS A 216 21.16 5.57 6.66
N GLY A 217 21.93 4.52 6.41
CA GLY A 217 23.09 4.56 5.52
C GLY A 217 22.73 4.73 4.03
N LEU A 218 21.47 4.49 3.67
CA LEU A 218 20.99 4.57 2.29
C LEU A 218 20.32 5.91 1.93
N ALA A 219 20.11 6.82 2.89
CA ALA A 219 19.38 8.09 2.71
C ALA A 219 20.31 9.30 2.75
#